data_AF-A0A0D0GRA6-F1
#
_entry.id   AF-A0A0D0GRA6-F1
#
_cell.length_a   1.000
_cell.length_b   1.000
_cell.length_c   1.000
_cell.angle_alpha   90.00
_cell.angle_beta   90.00
_cell.angle_gamma   90.00
#
_symmetry.space_group_name_H-M   'P 1'
#
loop_
_entity.id
_entity.type
_entity.pdbx_description
1 polymer ?
#
loop_
_entity_poly.entity_id
_entity_poly.type
_entity_poly.pdbx_seq_one_letter_code
_entity_poly.pdbx_strand_id
1 'polypeptide(L)'
;MQNKTLRYLLLLVTICSLSSCFQIIEEINLTSNGSGTADLTVNLSASKTKVASIMLMDSINGYKVPSRQTIQQEMDQIVNELSKSKGISQVKKKIDFQNYIVSVSFAFENISNISNINQTVLKKLKINTANNSSYIYNTATSTFQRNYTYTKEAVTAYNKLKPEVKNVFREATYTSIYRFEKPIVTSANPLAKVSKTRKAVLLNTGIPGLINGKTNISNKIILSK
;
A
#
# COMPACT_ATOMS: atom_id res chain seq x y z
N MET A 1 40.78 13.87 -23.38
CA MET A 1 40.59 13.35 -22.00
C MET A 1 39.17 13.55 -21.43
N GLN A 2 38.32 14.43 -21.99
CA GLN A 2 36.96 14.73 -21.48
C GLN A 2 35.94 13.57 -21.50
N ASN A 3 36.02 12.64 -22.47
CA ASN A 3 35.02 11.56 -22.60
C ASN A 3 35.12 10.46 -21.53
N LYS A 4 36.28 10.26 -20.89
CA LYS A 4 36.45 9.20 -19.88
C LYS A 4 35.84 9.63 -18.54
N THR A 5 36.09 10.86 -18.10
CA THR A 5 35.53 11.44 -16.87
C THR A 5 34.02 11.58 -16.92
N LEU A 6 33.45 11.99 -18.07
CA LEU A 6 32.00 12.03 -18.26
C LEU A 6 31.36 10.63 -18.19
N ARG A 7 32.04 9.60 -18.73
CA ARG A 7 31.59 8.19 -18.64
C ARG A 7 31.59 7.67 -17.21
N TYR A 8 32.63 7.97 -16.43
CA TYR A 8 32.69 7.57 -15.01
C TYR A 8 31.66 8.32 -14.16
N LEU A 9 31.40 9.60 -14.45
CA LEU A 9 30.36 10.38 -13.79
C LEU A 9 28.97 9.83 -14.11
N LEU A 10 28.71 9.48 -15.38
CA LEU A 10 27.45 8.85 -15.80
C LEU A 10 27.26 7.49 -15.11
N LEU A 11 28.32 6.66 -15.05
CA LEU A 11 28.31 5.39 -14.33
C LEU A 11 28.02 5.56 -12.84
N LEU A 12 28.65 6.54 -12.19
CA LEU A 12 28.46 6.86 -10.77
C LEU A 12 27.01 7.30 -10.47
N VAL A 13 26.40 8.10 -11.35
CA VAL A 13 24.99 8.52 -11.24
C VAL A 13 24.05 7.33 -11.40
N THR A 14 24.31 6.42 -12.34
CA THR A 14 23.52 5.18 -12.48
C THR A 14 23.66 4.23 -11.29
N ILE A 15 24.85 4.12 -10.68
CA ILE A 15 25.07 3.25 -9.50
C ILE A 15 24.30 3.78 -8.27
N CYS A 16 24.21 5.10 -8.11
CA CYS A 16 23.43 5.73 -7.04
C CYS A 16 21.90 5.66 -7.24
N SER A 17 21.43 5.24 -8.42
CA SER A 17 20.00 5.15 -8.75
C SER A 17 19.38 3.79 -8.39
N LEU A 18 20.17 2.80 -7.97
CA LEU A 18 19.68 1.48 -7.54
C LEU A 18 19.19 1.54 -6.09
N SER A 19 18.14 2.31 -5.83
CA SER A 19 17.51 2.31 -4.53
C SER A 19 16.59 1.09 -4.37
N SER A 20 16.68 0.40 -3.24
CA SER A 20 15.65 -0.57 -2.89
C SER A 20 14.42 0.17 -2.39
N CYS A 21 13.42 0.26 -3.26
CA CYS A 21 12.13 0.88 -2.99
C CYS A 21 11.01 -0.10 -3.33
N PHE A 22 10.00 -0.15 -2.48
CA PHE A 22 8.72 -0.79 -2.75
C PHE A 22 7.58 0.22 -2.55
N GLN A 23 6.48 0.01 -3.26
CA GLN A 23 5.30 0.85 -3.16
C GLN A 23 4.14 0.00 -2.67
N ILE A 24 3.43 0.51 -1.68
CA ILE A 24 2.09 0.03 -1.33
C ILE A 24 1.10 0.97 -2.01
N ILE A 25 0.23 0.44 -2.85
CA ILE A 25 -0.78 1.20 -3.57
C ILE A 25 -2.13 0.65 -3.14
N GLU A 26 -2.92 1.53 -2.53
CA GLU A 26 -4.31 1.30 -2.18
C GLU A 26 -5.19 2.09 -3.15
N GLU A 27 -6.14 1.42 -3.77
CA GLU A 27 -7.15 2.05 -4.61
C GLU A 27 -8.55 1.67 -4.13
N ILE A 28 -9.44 2.67 -4.04
CA ILE A 28 -10.86 2.46 -3.73
C ILE A 28 -11.69 3.20 -4.76
N ASN A 29 -12.57 2.48 -5.43
CA ASN A 29 -13.61 3.06 -6.28
C ASN A 29 -14.92 2.98 -5.50
N LEU A 30 -15.44 4.12 -5.07
CA LEU A 30 -16.63 4.21 -4.23
C LEU A 30 -17.83 4.70 -5.06
N THR A 31 -18.91 3.93 -5.00
CA THR A 31 -20.20 4.31 -5.59
C THR A 31 -21.02 5.16 -4.61
N SER A 32 -22.02 5.86 -5.13
CA SER A 32 -22.85 6.79 -4.35
C SER A 32 -23.68 6.11 -3.25
N ASN A 33 -23.89 4.78 -3.33
CA ASN A 33 -24.61 4.01 -2.30
C ASN A 33 -23.71 3.47 -1.19
N GLY A 34 -22.38 3.67 -1.29
CA GLY A 34 -21.40 3.21 -0.31
C GLY A 34 -20.77 1.84 -0.59
N SER A 35 -21.17 1.16 -1.67
CA SER A 35 -20.52 -0.03 -2.21
C SER A 35 -19.36 0.33 -3.16
N GLY A 36 -18.59 -0.65 -3.61
CA GLY A 36 -17.51 -0.38 -4.56
C GLY A 36 -16.50 -1.51 -4.71
N THR A 37 -15.30 -1.14 -5.15
CA THR A 37 -14.17 -2.07 -5.30
C THR A 37 -12.93 -1.52 -4.62
N ALA A 38 -12.10 -2.41 -4.09
CA ALA A 38 -10.80 -2.06 -3.56
C ALA A 38 -9.71 -2.92 -4.20
N ASP A 39 -8.55 -2.31 -4.42
CA ASP A 39 -7.33 -2.95 -4.90
C ASP A 39 -6.19 -2.59 -3.94
N LEU A 40 -5.48 -3.59 -3.44
CA LEU A 40 -4.25 -3.41 -2.68
C LEU A 40 -3.10 -4.07 -3.42
N THR A 41 -2.11 -3.27 -3.78
CA THR A 41 -0.95 -3.69 -4.56
C THR A 41 0.34 -3.44 -3.78
N VAL A 42 1.21 -4.44 -3.75
CA VAL A 42 2.61 -4.30 -3.39
C VAL A 42 3.42 -4.36 -4.68
N ASN A 43 4.07 -3.26 -5.01
CA ASN A 43 4.86 -3.11 -6.23
C ASN A 43 6.35 -2.98 -5.89
N LEU A 44 7.13 -3.98 -6.29
CA LEU A 44 8.58 -4.02 -6.12
C LEU A 44 9.33 -3.84 -7.45
N SER A 45 8.65 -3.42 -8.52
CA SER A 45 9.22 -3.41 -9.88
C SER A 45 10.44 -2.50 -10.03
N ALA A 46 10.49 -1.38 -9.31
CA ALA A 46 11.66 -0.51 -9.24
C ALA A 46 12.89 -1.22 -8.64
N SER A 47 12.68 -2.23 -7.80
CA SER A 47 13.72 -3.06 -7.18
C SER A 47 13.86 -4.44 -7.85
N LYS A 48 13.31 -4.65 -9.05
CA LYS A 48 13.17 -5.96 -9.70
C LYS A 48 14.45 -6.78 -9.70
N THR A 49 15.58 -6.21 -10.13
CA THR A 49 16.86 -6.93 -10.20
C THR A 49 17.33 -7.38 -8.82
N LYS A 50 17.23 -6.51 -7.81
CA LYS A 50 17.61 -6.82 -6.43
C LYS A 50 16.72 -7.91 -5.85
N VAL A 51 15.40 -7.80 -6.03
CA VAL A 51 14.45 -8.82 -5.56
C VAL A 51 14.70 -10.16 -6.25
N ALA A 52 15.00 -10.16 -7.55
CA ALA A 52 15.35 -11.39 -8.28
C ALA A 52 16.57 -12.09 -7.68
N SER A 53 17.63 -11.35 -7.36
CA SER A 53 18.80 -11.91 -6.69
C SER A 53 18.47 -12.45 -5.30
N ILE A 54 17.63 -11.76 -4.53
CA ILE A 54 17.20 -12.21 -3.20
C ILE A 54 16.40 -13.51 -3.30
N MET A 55 15.50 -13.65 -4.27
CA MET A 55 14.67 -14.84 -4.48
C MET A 55 15.46 -16.11 -4.83
N LEU A 56 16.74 -15.99 -5.17
CA LEU A 56 17.66 -17.11 -5.38
C LEU A 56 18.40 -17.54 -4.11
N MET A 57 18.30 -16.76 -3.03
CA MET A 57 18.97 -17.03 -1.75
C MET A 57 18.03 -17.80 -0.81
N ASP A 58 18.60 -18.63 0.07
CA ASP A 58 17.81 -19.27 1.13
C ASP A 58 17.44 -18.28 2.25
N SER A 59 18.34 -17.34 2.55
CA SER A 59 18.14 -16.31 3.58
C SER A 59 18.90 -15.02 3.29
N ILE A 60 18.41 -13.91 3.85
CA ILE A 60 19.06 -12.60 3.81
C ILE A 60 18.90 -11.89 5.15
N ASN A 61 20.00 -11.37 5.71
CA ASN A 61 20.03 -10.65 7.00
C ASN A 61 19.44 -11.43 8.20
N GLY A 62 19.37 -12.76 8.11
CA GLY A 62 18.76 -13.65 9.11
C GLY A 62 17.28 -13.95 8.89
N TYR A 63 16.70 -13.51 7.76
CA TYR A 63 15.32 -13.82 7.36
C TYR A 63 15.33 -14.85 6.24
N LYS A 64 14.49 -15.89 6.36
CA LYS A 64 14.29 -16.87 5.29
C LYS A 64 13.59 -16.19 4.11
N VAL A 65 14.11 -16.40 2.90
CA VAL A 65 13.46 -15.93 1.69
C VAL A 65 12.36 -16.93 1.31
N PRO A 66 11.10 -16.48 1.12
CA PRO A 66 10.02 -17.39 0.76
C PRO A 66 10.16 -17.87 -0.68
N SER A 67 9.82 -19.14 -0.92
CA SER A 67 9.73 -19.67 -2.28
C SER A 67 8.54 -19.06 -3.03
N ARG A 68 8.53 -19.13 -4.37
CA ARG A 68 7.36 -18.73 -5.18
C ARG A 68 6.09 -19.50 -4.77
N GLN A 69 6.22 -20.79 -4.44
CA GLN A 69 5.12 -21.62 -3.97
C GLN A 69 4.59 -21.14 -2.62
N THR A 70 5.48 -20.76 -1.71
CA THR A 70 5.10 -20.19 -0.40
C THR A 70 4.32 -18.89 -0.58
N ILE A 71 4.81 -17.97 -1.42
CA ILE A 71 4.11 -16.71 -1.74
C ILE A 71 2.73 -17.00 -2.33
N GLN A 72 2.64 -17.94 -3.27
CA GLN A 72 1.38 -18.36 -3.88
C GLN A 72 0.38 -18.86 -2.83
N GLN A 73 0.83 -19.75 -1.93
CA GLN A 73 0.02 -20.32 -0.84
C GLN A 73 -0.46 -19.26 0.14
N GLU A 74 0.40 -18.34 0.57
CA GLU A 74 0.02 -17.23 1.46
C GLU A 74 -1.04 -16.34 0.80
N MET A 75 -0.89 -16.04 -0.49
CA MET A 75 -1.88 -15.29 -1.24
C MET A 75 -3.20 -16.06 -1.44
N ASP A 76 -3.15 -17.38 -1.64
CA ASP A 76 -4.36 -18.24 -1.68
C ASP A 76 -5.11 -18.19 -0.34
N GLN A 77 -4.38 -18.20 0.77
CA GLN A 77 -4.98 -18.07 2.10
C GLN A 77 -5.65 -16.71 2.28
N ILE A 78 -5.00 -15.60 1.89
CA ILE A 78 -5.60 -14.26 1.95
C ILE A 78 -6.90 -14.22 1.12
N VAL A 79 -6.88 -14.73 -0.11
CA VAL A 79 -8.07 -14.76 -0.97
C VAL A 79 -9.20 -15.57 -0.33
N ASN A 80 -8.89 -16.73 0.24
CA ASN A 80 -9.87 -17.57 0.91
C ASN A 80 -10.51 -16.88 2.13
N GLU A 81 -9.73 -16.19 2.96
CA GLU A 81 -10.26 -15.45 4.12
C GLU A 81 -11.12 -14.26 3.70
N LEU A 82 -10.69 -13.51 2.68
CA LEU A 82 -11.48 -12.40 2.14
C LEU A 82 -12.80 -12.91 1.53
N SER A 83 -12.78 -14.04 0.84
CA SER A 83 -13.97 -14.62 0.20
C SER A 83 -15.03 -15.09 1.20
N LYS A 84 -14.63 -15.38 2.45
CA LYS A 84 -15.54 -15.75 3.54
C LYS A 84 -16.12 -14.54 4.28
N SER A 85 -15.61 -13.34 4.02
CA SER A 85 -15.98 -12.15 4.77
C SER A 85 -17.31 -11.60 4.28
N LYS A 86 -18.24 -11.35 5.20
CA LYS A 86 -19.57 -10.80 4.87
C LYS A 86 -19.45 -9.47 4.15
N GLY A 87 -20.20 -9.33 3.06
CA GLY A 87 -20.23 -8.13 2.22
C GLY A 87 -18.99 -7.94 1.34
N ILE A 88 -18.13 -8.96 1.22
CA ILE A 88 -17.00 -9.00 0.29
C ILE A 88 -17.30 -10.03 -0.80
N SER A 89 -17.01 -9.69 -2.06
CA SER A 89 -17.21 -10.58 -3.20
C SER A 89 -16.17 -10.33 -4.29
N GLN A 90 -16.21 -11.14 -5.36
CA GLN A 90 -15.32 -11.01 -6.53
C GLN A 90 -13.83 -10.90 -6.18
N VAL A 91 -13.40 -11.64 -5.14
CA VAL A 91 -12.01 -11.60 -4.68
C VAL A 91 -11.10 -12.18 -5.76
N LYS A 92 -10.07 -11.42 -6.14
CA LYS A 92 -9.06 -11.81 -7.13
C LYS A 92 -7.69 -11.52 -6.57
N LYS A 93 -6.70 -12.28 -7.02
CA LYS A 93 -5.29 -11.96 -6.80
C LYS A 93 -4.54 -11.95 -8.12
N LYS A 94 -3.46 -11.17 -8.15
CA LYS A 94 -2.48 -11.18 -9.22
C LYS A 94 -1.10 -11.31 -8.61
N ILE A 95 -0.29 -12.21 -9.17
CA ILE A 95 1.10 -12.39 -8.79
C ILE A 95 1.92 -12.37 -10.08
N ASP A 96 2.70 -11.30 -10.24
CA ASP A 96 3.63 -11.16 -11.34
C ASP A 96 5.05 -11.33 -10.78
N PHE A 97 5.57 -12.56 -10.85
CA PHE A 97 6.96 -12.85 -10.44
C PHE A 97 8.01 -12.28 -11.40
N GLN A 98 7.61 -11.85 -12.59
CA GLN A 98 8.51 -11.24 -13.55
C GLN A 98 8.79 -9.79 -13.18
N ASN A 99 7.77 -9.05 -12.73
CA ASN A 99 7.89 -7.65 -12.32
C ASN A 99 7.83 -7.44 -10.81
N TYR A 100 7.68 -8.51 -10.03
CA TYR A 100 7.52 -8.50 -8.58
C TYR A 100 6.38 -7.57 -8.14
N ILE A 101 5.23 -7.74 -8.77
CA ILE A 101 4.00 -7.02 -8.43
C ILE A 101 2.98 -8.03 -7.93
N VAL A 102 2.46 -7.81 -6.73
CA VAL A 102 1.42 -8.65 -6.14
C VAL A 102 0.25 -7.76 -5.78
N SER A 103 -0.96 -8.18 -6.14
CA SER A 103 -2.18 -7.48 -5.74
C SER A 103 -3.29 -8.42 -5.31
N VAL A 104 -4.16 -7.90 -4.47
CA VAL A 104 -5.45 -8.49 -4.13
C VAL A 104 -6.54 -7.45 -4.36
N SER A 105 -7.66 -7.87 -4.94
CA SER A 105 -8.78 -7.01 -5.24
C SER A 105 -10.09 -7.68 -4.90
N PHE A 106 -11.10 -6.88 -4.59
CA PHE A 106 -12.42 -7.37 -4.20
C PHE A 106 -13.47 -6.27 -4.34
N ALA A 107 -14.73 -6.68 -4.49
CA ALA A 107 -15.88 -5.82 -4.36
C ALA A 107 -16.38 -5.83 -2.90
N PHE A 108 -16.94 -4.71 -2.45
CA PHE A 108 -17.54 -4.55 -1.14
C PHE A 108 -18.94 -3.95 -1.24
N GLU A 109 -19.87 -4.40 -0.40
CA GLU A 109 -21.24 -3.88 -0.33
C GLU A 109 -21.33 -2.55 0.43
N ASN A 110 -20.48 -2.38 1.44
CA ASN A 110 -20.37 -1.17 2.24
C ASN A 110 -18.89 -0.89 2.56
N ILE A 111 -18.46 0.36 2.50
CA ILE A 111 -17.06 0.72 2.78
C ILE A 111 -16.57 0.24 4.16
N SER A 112 -17.47 0.10 5.15
CA SER A 112 -17.13 -0.45 6.46
C SER A 112 -16.67 -1.91 6.40
N ASN A 113 -17.04 -2.67 5.37
CA ASN A 113 -16.53 -4.03 5.15
C ASN A 113 -15.00 -4.05 5.04
N ILE A 114 -14.38 -3.01 4.45
CA ILE A 114 -12.90 -2.87 4.37
C ILE A 114 -12.28 -2.77 5.78
N SER A 115 -12.87 -1.95 6.65
CA SER A 115 -12.39 -1.79 8.03
C SER A 115 -12.44 -3.10 8.82
N ASN A 116 -13.43 -3.95 8.53
CA ASN A 116 -13.62 -5.25 9.20
C ASN A 116 -12.60 -6.29 8.72
N ILE A 117 -12.38 -6.41 7.41
CA ILE A 117 -11.43 -7.39 6.86
C ILE A 117 -9.98 -7.07 7.21
N ASN A 118 -9.62 -5.78 7.36
CA ASN A 118 -8.26 -5.40 7.78
C ASN A 118 -7.87 -6.08 9.08
N GLN A 119 -8.80 -6.18 10.04
CA GLN A 119 -8.54 -6.86 11.31
C GLN A 119 -8.33 -8.37 11.14
N THR A 120 -9.16 -9.01 10.31
CA THR A 120 -9.07 -10.45 10.03
C THR A 120 -7.75 -10.79 9.36
N VAL A 121 -7.35 -10.02 8.34
CA VAL A 121 -6.11 -10.23 7.60
C VAL A 121 -4.89 -9.98 8.50
N LEU A 122 -4.86 -8.89 9.27
CA LEU A 122 -3.75 -8.60 10.19
C LEU A 122 -3.56 -9.73 11.24
N LYS A 123 -4.65 -10.22 11.82
CA LYS A 123 -4.61 -11.37 12.75
C LYS A 123 -4.06 -12.62 12.07
N LYS A 124 -4.50 -12.91 10.84
CA LYS A 124 -4.04 -14.09 10.08
C LYS A 124 -2.55 -14.01 9.75
N LEU A 125 -2.08 -12.82 9.38
CA LEU A 125 -0.66 -12.53 9.13
C LEU A 125 0.17 -12.43 10.41
N LYS A 126 -0.44 -12.68 11.59
CA LYS A 126 0.20 -12.58 12.91
C LYS A 126 0.82 -11.21 13.17
N ILE A 127 0.24 -10.17 12.56
CA ILE A 127 0.62 -8.79 12.79
C ILE A 127 -0.16 -8.30 14.01
N ASN A 128 0.48 -8.34 15.18
CA ASN A 128 -0.07 -7.87 16.44
C ASN A 128 -0.02 -6.34 16.52
N THR A 129 -0.91 -5.67 15.78
CA THR A 129 -1.11 -4.22 15.86
C THR A 129 -2.58 -3.89 16.07
N ALA A 130 -2.86 -2.90 16.92
CA ALA A 130 -4.21 -2.35 17.04
C ALA A 130 -4.72 -1.88 15.67
N ASN A 131 -6.02 -2.04 15.41
CA ASN A 131 -6.62 -1.51 14.19
C ASN A 131 -6.50 0.01 14.21
N ASN A 132 -5.59 0.53 13.39
CA ASN A 132 -5.19 1.92 13.37
C ASN A 132 -5.70 2.63 12.11
N SER A 133 -6.68 2.01 11.44
CA SER A 133 -7.10 2.34 10.10
C SER A 133 -8.59 2.05 9.91
N SER A 134 -9.37 3.05 9.51
CA SER A 134 -10.79 2.85 9.20
C SER A 134 -11.27 3.71 8.04
N TYR A 135 -12.39 3.29 7.47
CA TYR A 135 -13.10 3.94 6.38
C TYR A 135 -14.56 4.13 6.78
N ILE A 136 -15.09 5.32 6.49
CA ILE A 136 -16.48 5.69 6.77
C ILE A 136 -17.01 6.40 5.53
N TYR A 137 -18.25 6.10 5.14
CA TYR A 137 -18.97 6.86 4.13
C TYR A 137 -20.38 7.14 4.62
N ASN A 138 -20.73 8.43 4.67
CA ASN A 138 -22.07 8.87 5.01
C ASN A 138 -22.76 9.31 3.71
N THR A 139 -23.75 8.53 3.28
CA THR A 139 -24.51 8.77 2.04
C THR A 139 -25.34 10.06 2.13
N ALA A 140 -25.96 10.33 3.28
CA ALA A 140 -26.80 11.52 3.51
C ALA A 140 -25.99 12.83 3.39
N THR A 141 -24.74 12.84 3.86
CA THR A 141 -23.85 14.00 3.76
C THR A 141 -22.85 13.89 2.60
N SER A 142 -22.92 12.83 1.80
CA SER A 142 -21.98 12.52 0.71
C SER A 142 -20.50 12.71 1.13
N THR A 143 -20.17 12.25 2.34
CA THR A 143 -18.86 12.46 2.95
C THR A 143 -18.14 11.13 3.14
N PHE A 144 -16.96 11.00 2.55
CA PHE A 144 -16.04 9.89 2.75
C PHE A 144 -14.93 10.28 3.73
N GLN A 145 -14.56 9.37 4.63
CA GLN A 145 -13.49 9.55 5.58
C GLN A 145 -12.57 8.35 5.61
N ARG A 146 -11.28 8.61 5.47
CA ARG A 146 -10.17 7.72 5.80
C ARG A 146 -9.59 8.20 7.13
N ASN A 147 -9.52 7.33 8.13
CA ASN A 147 -8.89 7.64 9.42
C ASN A 147 -7.68 6.75 9.64
N TYR A 148 -6.53 7.34 9.95
CA TYR A 148 -5.29 6.66 10.25
C TYR A 148 -4.63 7.24 11.51
N THR A 149 -4.18 6.35 12.37
CA THR A 149 -3.42 6.68 13.57
C THR A 149 -2.12 5.89 13.55
N TYR A 150 -0.98 6.54 13.79
CA TYR A 150 0.26 5.79 13.96
C TYR A 150 0.25 5.09 15.33
N THR A 151 0.94 3.97 15.47
CA THR A 151 0.96 3.19 16.71
C THR A 151 2.37 3.13 17.28
N LYS A 152 2.51 3.16 18.61
CA LYS A 152 3.82 3.06 19.28
C LYS A 152 4.46 1.70 19.01
N GLU A 153 3.65 0.66 18.88
CA GLU A 153 4.05 -0.70 18.57
C GLU A 153 4.76 -0.76 17.21
N ALA A 154 4.24 -0.06 16.19
CA ALA A 154 4.87 0.02 14.88
C ALA A 154 6.24 0.72 14.94
N VAL A 155 6.34 1.81 15.70
CA VAL A 155 7.62 2.52 15.94
C VAL A 155 8.63 1.60 16.62
N THR A 156 8.22 0.91 17.69
CA THR A 156 9.08 -0.02 18.42
C THR A 156 9.53 -1.18 17.54
N ALA A 157 8.63 -1.79 16.77
CA ALA A 157 8.96 -2.88 15.84
C ALA A 157 9.94 -2.42 14.77
N TYR A 158 9.71 -1.25 14.17
CA TYR A 158 10.61 -0.66 13.18
C TYR A 158 12.00 -0.37 13.78
N ASN A 159 12.05 0.17 14.99
CA ASN A 159 13.32 0.51 15.64
C ASN A 159 14.17 -0.72 16.02
N LYS A 160 13.55 -1.88 16.23
CA LYS A 160 14.23 -3.16 16.47
C LYS A 160 14.87 -3.77 15.21
N LEU A 161 14.51 -3.29 14.01
CA LEU A 161 15.09 -3.79 12.76
C LEU A 161 16.58 -3.42 12.66
N LYS A 162 17.36 -4.33 12.08
CA LYS A 162 18.77 -4.08 11.73
C LYS A 162 18.87 -2.93 10.71
N PRO A 163 19.97 -2.15 10.69
CA PRO A 163 20.14 -1.03 9.76
C PRO A 163 19.92 -1.40 8.29
N GLU A 164 20.39 -2.58 7.86
CA GLU A 164 20.26 -3.06 6.48
C GLU A 164 18.79 -3.28 6.08
N VAL A 165 17.97 -3.72 7.03
CA VAL A 165 16.53 -3.93 6.84
C VAL A 165 15.78 -2.61 6.87
N LYS A 166 16.15 -1.69 7.77
CA LYS A 166 15.59 -0.33 7.80
C LYS A 166 15.81 0.40 6.47
N ASN A 167 16.96 0.19 5.83
CA ASN A 167 17.28 0.81 4.55
C ASN A 167 16.28 0.43 3.43
N VAL A 168 15.62 -0.74 3.50
CA VAL A 168 14.57 -1.14 2.55
C VAL A 168 13.36 -0.21 2.61
N PHE A 169 13.07 0.37 3.78
CA PHE A 169 11.94 1.27 3.99
C PHE A 169 12.26 2.72 3.60
N ARG A 170 13.55 3.08 3.45
CA ARG A 170 14.00 4.47 3.31
C ARG A 170 13.27 5.24 2.22
N GLU A 171 13.07 4.60 1.09
CA GLU A 171 12.39 5.19 -0.08
C GLU A 171 11.03 4.55 -0.35
N ALA A 172 10.58 3.65 0.52
CA ALA A 172 9.30 2.98 0.33
C ALA A 172 8.14 3.97 0.50
N THR A 173 7.13 3.85 -0.35
CA THR A 173 6.00 4.79 -0.38
C THR A 173 4.67 4.08 -0.19
N TYR A 174 3.72 4.82 0.37
CA TYR A 174 2.32 4.48 0.40
C TYR A 174 1.57 5.46 -0.49
N THR A 175 0.78 4.94 -1.42
CA THR A 175 -0.10 5.70 -2.30
C THR A 175 -1.53 5.28 -2.04
N SER A 176 -2.42 6.24 -1.80
CA SER A 176 -3.86 6.03 -1.81
C SER A 176 -4.48 6.76 -2.99
N ILE A 177 -5.38 6.08 -3.70
CA ILE A 177 -6.15 6.63 -4.81
C ILE A 177 -7.62 6.33 -4.56
N TYR A 178 -8.41 7.36 -4.31
CA TYR A 178 -9.86 7.20 -4.11
C TYR A 178 -10.61 7.84 -5.27
N ARG A 179 -11.49 7.07 -5.90
CA ARG A 179 -12.33 7.50 -7.01
C ARG A 179 -13.80 7.47 -6.61
N PHE A 180 -14.54 8.46 -7.10
CA PHE A 180 -15.92 8.69 -6.75
C PHE A 180 -16.75 8.96 -8.02
N GLU A 181 -18.00 8.52 -8.00
CA GLU A 181 -18.96 8.84 -9.08
C GLU A 181 -19.30 10.34 -9.11
N LYS A 182 -19.45 10.93 -7.92
CA LYS A 182 -19.75 12.35 -7.73
C LYS A 182 -18.47 13.19 -7.61
N PRO A 183 -18.44 14.40 -8.19
CA PRO A 183 -17.33 15.34 -8.04
C PRO A 183 -16.98 15.65 -6.58
N ILE A 184 -15.69 15.72 -6.28
CA ILE A 184 -15.11 16.14 -5.00
C ILE A 184 -15.23 17.66 -4.85
N VAL A 185 -15.88 18.11 -3.78
CA VAL A 185 -15.96 19.52 -3.40
C VAL A 185 -14.73 19.91 -2.58
N THR A 186 -14.39 19.15 -1.54
CA THR A 186 -13.22 19.41 -0.70
C THR A 186 -12.49 18.13 -0.30
N SER A 187 -11.21 18.27 0.03
CA SER A 187 -10.35 17.24 0.61
C SER A 187 -9.55 17.90 1.73
N ALA A 188 -9.61 17.35 2.95
CA ALA A 188 -9.02 17.96 4.13
C ALA A 188 -7.50 17.73 4.27
N ASN A 189 -6.97 16.66 3.67
CA ASN A 189 -5.54 16.37 3.79
C ASN A 189 -4.70 17.25 2.84
N PRO A 190 -3.69 17.99 3.34
CA PRO A 190 -2.88 18.89 2.52
C PRO A 190 -1.94 18.18 1.53
N LEU A 191 -1.62 16.91 1.75
CA LEU A 191 -0.84 16.10 0.81
C LEU A 191 -1.69 15.54 -0.34
N ALA A 192 -3.02 15.64 -0.23
CA ALA A 192 -3.92 15.09 -1.21
C ALA A 192 -4.05 15.98 -2.45
N LYS A 193 -3.96 15.37 -3.62
CA LYS A 193 -4.09 16.01 -4.93
C LYS A 193 -5.38 15.55 -5.58
N VAL A 194 -6.31 16.48 -5.79
CA VAL A 194 -7.55 16.22 -6.51
C VAL A 194 -7.29 16.29 -8.02
N SER A 195 -7.77 15.28 -8.75
CA SER A 195 -7.71 15.21 -10.20
C SER A 195 -8.46 16.36 -10.89
N LYS A 196 -8.10 16.67 -12.15
CA LYS A 196 -8.75 17.74 -12.93
C LYS A 196 -10.27 17.53 -13.09
N THR A 197 -10.71 16.28 -13.24
CA THR A 197 -12.14 15.92 -13.33
C THR A 197 -12.86 15.98 -11.99
N ARG A 198 -12.12 16.18 -10.89
CA ARG A 198 -12.59 16.13 -9.51
C ARG A 198 -13.24 14.80 -9.12
N LYS A 199 -13.05 13.72 -9.88
CA LYS A 199 -13.60 12.38 -9.56
C LYS A 199 -12.61 11.45 -8.89
N ALA A 200 -11.38 11.91 -8.66
CA ALA A 200 -10.36 11.16 -7.98
C ALA A 200 -9.49 12.07 -7.11
N VAL A 201 -8.99 11.51 -6.01
CA VAL A 201 -7.95 12.12 -5.17
C VAL A 201 -6.81 11.12 -4.99
N LEU A 202 -5.58 11.63 -5.05
CA LEU A 202 -4.37 10.86 -4.82
C LEU A 202 -3.61 11.44 -3.64
N LEU A 203 -3.12 10.60 -2.75
CA LEU A 203 -2.14 10.97 -1.72
C LEU A 203 -0.98 9.99 -1.80
N ASN A 204 0.24 10.51 -1.84
CA ASN A 204 1.48 9.73 -1.81
C ASN A 204 2.38 10.23 -0.67
N THR A 205 2.94 9.31 0.12
CA THR A 205 3.84 9.65 1.22
C THR A 205 4.83 8.51 1.51
N GLY A 206 5.93 8.82 2.19
CA GLY A 206 6.92 7.81 2.60
C GLY A 206 6.42 6.96 3.77
N ILE A 207 6.60 5.65 3.68
CA ILE A 207 6.26 4.69 4.74
C ILE A 207 6.98 4.99 6.06
N PRO A 208 8.27 5.38 6.10
CA PRO A 208 8.93 5.76 7.36
C PRO A 208 8.24 6.93 8.07
N GLY A 209 7.64 7.85 7.31
CA GLY A 209 6.87 8.96 7.87
C GLY A 209 5.60 8.47 8.57
N LEU A 210 4.90 7.50 7.97
CA LEU A 210 3.69 6.90 8.53
C LEU A 210 3.97 6.07 9.78
N ILE A 211 5.05 5.29 9.77
CA ILE A 211 5.49 4.49 10.93
C ILE A 211 5.77 5.41 12.12
N ASN A 212 6.55 6.47 11.88
CA ASN A 212 7.02 7.36 12.93
C ASN A 212 6.06 8.51 13.27
N GLY A 213 4.85 8.52 12.69
CA GLY A 213 3.85 9.56 12.92
C GLY A 213 4.21 10.94 12.37
N LYS A 214 5.22 11.05 11.50
CA LYS A 214 5.63 12.31 10.86
C LYS A 214 4.72 12.72 9.69
N THR A 215 4.00 11.75 9.11
CA THR A 215 2.99 11.98 8.06
C THR A 215 1.71 11.23 8.39
N ASN A 216 0.58 11.64 7.79
CA ASN A 216 -0.72 11.03 8.03
C ASN A 216 -1.54 10.94 6.72
N ILE A 217 -2.16 9.78 6.48
CA ILE A 217 -3.01 9.50 5.32
C ILE A 217 -4.51 9.74 5.59
N SER A 218 -4.88 10.22 6.77
CA SER A 218 -6.27 10.55 7.11
C SER A 218 -6.79 11.63 6.19
N ASN A 219 -7.99 11.46 5.66
CA ASN A 219 -8.59 12.44 4.77
C ASN A 219 -10.10 12.45 4.91
N LYS A 220 -10.69 13.64 4.97
CA LYS A 220 -12.14 13.86 4.90
C LYS A 220 -12.44 14.49 3.55
N ILE A 221 -13.26 13.80 2.76
CA ILE A 221 -13.59 14.18 1.39
C ILE A 221 -15.09 14.42 1.32
N ILE A 222 -15.46 15.64 0.95
CA ILE A 222 -16.86 16.02 0.74
C ILE A 222 -17.14 15.95 -0.75
N LEU A 223 -18.15 15.19 -1.14
CA LEU A 223 -18.60 15.08 -2.52
C LEU A 223 -19.81 16.00 -2.75
N SER A 224 -20.05 16.33 -4.01
CA SER A 224 -21.27 17.02 -4.43
C SER A 224 -22.49 16.16 -4.12
N LYS A 225 -23.63 16.82 -3.91
CA LYS A 225 -24.92 16.15 -3.73
C LYS A 225 -25.43 15.58 -5.04
#